data_AF-A0A0Q7WAZ9-F1
#
_entry.id   AF-A0A0Q7WAZ9-F1
#
_cell.length_a   1.000
_cell.length_b   1.000
_cell.length_c   1.000
_cell.angle_alpha   90.00
_cell.angle_beta   90.00
_cell.angle_gamma   90.00
#
_symmetry.space_group_name_H-M   'P 1'
#
loop_
_entity.id
_entity.type
_entity.pdbx_description
1 polymer ?
#
loop_
_entity_poly.entity_id
_entity_poly.type
_entity_poly.pdbx_seq_one_letter_code
_entity_poly.pdbx_strand_id
1 'polypeptide(L)'
;MRSNQAEFQTAFGDFKSRHVTGFWIGPAPKGEWVGLMFDMEDGRTVKVAVPYVYWQQFGNEFALAMMSAAELCEAAYAPPKGRA
;
A
#
# COMPACT_ATOMS: atom_id res chain seq x y z
N MET A 1 2.28 -6.12 15.40
CA MET A 1 2.79 -5.65 14.09
C MET A 1 3.41 -6.76 13.25
N ARG A 2 4.44 -7.49 13.72
CA ARG A 2 5.10 -8.51 12.88
C ARG A 2 4.26 -9.75 12.52
N SER A 3 3.33 -10.22 13.37
CA SER A 3 2.49 -11.38 13.00
C SER A 3 1.52 -11.03 11.87
N ASN A 4 0.89 -9.84 11.90
CA ASN A 4 0.03 -9.36 10.83
C ASN A 4 0.76 -9.25 9.47
N GLN A 5 2.06 -8.96 9.49
CA GLN A 5 2.84 -8.83 8.26
C GLN A 5 3.11 -10.18 7.59
N ALA A 6 3.42 -11.23 8.36
CA ALA A 6 3.63 -12.58 7.84
C ALA A 6 2.31 -13.21 7.34
N GLU A 7 1.23 -13.04 8.09
CA GLU A 7 -0.12 -13.44 7.67
C GLU A 7 -0.55 -12.70 6.41
N PHE A 8 -0.30 -11.39 6.34
CA PHE A 8 -0.55 -10.58 5.14
C PHE A 8 0.22 -11.10 3.94
N GLN A 9 1.53 -11.32 4.04
CA GLN A 9 2.34 -11.81 2.92
C GLN A 9 1.84 -13.17 2.42
N THR A 10 1.46 -14.06 3.33
CA THR A 10 0.90 -15.38 2.99
C THR A 10 -0.45 -15.23 2.29
N ALA A 11 -1.34 -14.37 2.80
CA ALA A 11 -2.66 -14.15 2.21
C ALA A 11 -2.59 -13.39 0.87
N PHE A 12 -1.60 -12.53 0.69
CA PHE A 12 -1.45 -11.69 -0.51
C PHE A 12 -0.99 -12.52 -1.72
N GLY A 13 -0.12 -13.50 -1.51
CA GLY A 13 0.38 -14.38 -2.57
C GLY A 13 1.41 -13.71 -3.49
N ASP A 14 1.36 -14.00 -4.79
CA ASP A 14 2.33 -13.46 -5.75
C ASP A 14 2.05 -11.99 -6.09
N PHE A 15 2.90 -11.11 -5.56
CA PHE A 15 2.89 -9.67 -5.80
C PHE A 15 2.99 -9.28 -7.28
N LYS A 16 3.71 -10.06 -8.11
CA LYS A 16 3.87 -9.73 -9.55
C LYS A 16 2.57 -9.86 -10.32
N SER A 17 1.74 -10.85 -9.97
CA SER A 17 0.42 -11.06 -10.57
C SER A 17 -0.62 -9.99 -10.18
N ARG A 18 -0.27 -9.07 -9.27
CA ARG A 18 -1.14 -8.03 -8.70
C ARG A 18 -0.62 -6.62 -8.97
N HIS A 19 0.07 -6.44 -10.08
CA HIS A 19 0.63 -5.16 -10.47
C HIS A 19 -0.46 -4.11 -10.72
N VAL A 20 -0.35 -2.99 -10.02
CA VAL A 20 -1.18 -1.81 -10.18
C VAL A 20 -0.58 -0.92 -11.26
N THR A 21 -1.36 -0.57 -12.26
CA THR A 21 -0.98 0.28 -13.40
C THR A 21 -1.54 1.70 -13.30
N GLY A 22 -2.57 1.90 -12.47
CA GLY A 22 -3.15 3.21 -12.20
C GLY A 22 -3.61 3.34 -10.75
N PHE A 23 -3.46 4.54 -10.18
CA PHE A 23 -3.91 4.86 -8.82
C PHE A 23 -4.63 6.20 -8.81
N TRP A 24 -5.85 6.19 -8.26
CA TRP A 24 -6.67 7.38 -8.13
C TRP A 24 -7.20 7.51 -6.71
N ILE A 25 -7.27 8.75 -6.25
CA ILE A 25 -7.80 9.10 -4.94
C ILE A 25 -8.67 10.35 -5.06
N GLY A 26 -9.81 10.36 -4.37
CA GLY A 26 -10.68 11.53 -4.35
C GLY A 26 -11.75 11.47 -3.27
N PRO A 27 -12.21 12.62 -2.78
CA PRO A 27 -13.32 12.68 -1.85
C PRO A 27 -14.67 12.44 -2.55
N ALA A 28 -15.64 11.89 -1.81
CA ALA A 28 -17.04 11.94 -2.19
C ALA A 28 -17.55 13.40 -2.21
N PRO A 29 -18.67 13.71 -2.90
CA PRO A 29 -19.13 15.08 -3.09
C PRO A 29 -19.35 15.89 -1.80
N LYS A 30 -19.63 15.26 -0.66
CA LYS A 30 -19.79 15.95 0.63
C LYS A 30 -18.63 15.67 1.59
N GLY A 31 -17.54 15.04 1.13
CA GLY A 31 -16.35 14.74 1.91
C GLY A 31 -16.53 13.64 2.96
N GLU A 32 -17.66 12.94 2.96
CA GLU A 32 -17.98 11.93 3.96
C GLU A 32 -17.23 10.59 3.75
N TRP A 33 -16.69 10.39 2.54
CA TRP A 33 -15.87 9.25 2.14
C TRP A 33 -14.67 9.70 1.34
N VAL A 34 -13.60 8.91 1.38
CA VAL A 34 -12.47 8.99 0.45
C VAL A 34 -12.45 7.71 -0.37
N GLY A 35 -12.57 7.84 -1.69
CA GLY A 35 -12.48 6.74 -2.64
C GLY A 35 -11.03 6.52 -3.08
N LEU A 36 -10.64 5.25 -3.16
CA LEU A 36 -9.41 4.81 -3.80
C LEU A 36 -9.75 3.85 -4.94
N MET A 37 -9.09 4.03 -6.08
CA MET A 37 -9.28 3.19 -7.25
C MET A 37 -7.92 2.73 -7.76
N PHE A 38 -7.80 1.43 -8.02
CA PHE A 38 -6.61 0.79 -8.54
C PHE A 38 -6.96 0.12 -9.86
N ASP A 39 -6.26 0.51 -10.92
CA ASP A 39 -6.32 -0.17 -12.20
C ASP A 39 -5.24 -1.24 -12.22
N MET A 40 -5.61 -2.47 -12.59
CA MET A 40 -4.75 -3.64 -12.59
C MET A 40 -4.27 -3.95 -14.01
N GLU A 41 -3.12 -4.60 -14.12
CA GLU A 41 -2.55 -4.98 -15.43
C GLU A 41 -3.46 -5.93 -16.24
N ASP A 42 -4.30 -6.72 -15.57
CA ASP A 42 -5.30 -7.59 -16.21
C ASP A 42 -6.58 -6.85 -16.67
N GLY A 43 -6.59 -5.52 -16.59
CA GLY A 43 -7.69 -4.66 -17.00
C GLY A 43 -8.82 -4.54 -15.97
N ARG A 44 -8.73 -5.19 -14.80
CA ARG A 44 -9.70 -5.00 -13.72
C ARG A 44 -9.45 -3.69 -12.98
N THR A 45 -10.52 -3.14 -12.43
CA THR A 45 -10.44 -2.00 -11.50
C THR A 45 -10.96 -2.40 -10.14
N VAL A 46 -10.13 -2.20 -9.10
CA VAL A 46 -10.51 -2.37 -7.69
C VAL A 46 -10.89 -1.02 -7.13
N LYS A 47 -12.06 -0.92 -6.49
CA LYS A 47 -12.59 0.31 -5.88
C LYS A 47 -12.87 0.07 -4.41
N VAL A 48 -12.34 0.94 -3.57
CA VAL A 48 -12.58 0.92 -2.12
C VAL A 48 -12.94 2.32 -1.64
N ALA A 49 -13.72 2.40 -0.56
CA ALA A 49 -14.08 3.67 0.06
C ALA A 49 -13.78 3.60 1.56
N VAL A 50 -13.15 4.65 2.08
CA VAL A 50 -12.84 4.81 3.50
C VAL A 50 -13.77 5.87 4.06
N PRO A 51 -14.56 5.58 5.12
CA PRO A 51 -15.31 6.63 5.81
C PRO A 51 -14.35 7.72 6.30
N TYR A 52 -14.72 8.99 6.13
CA TYR A 52 -13.84 10.11 6.48
C TYR A 52 -13.36 10.05 7.95
N VAL A 53 -14.21 9.58 8.86
CA VAL A 53 -13.88 9.41 10.29
C VAL A 53 -12.68 8.49 10.54
N TYR A 54 -12.39 7.55 9.61
CA TYR A 54 -11.25 6.65 9.70
C TYR A 54 -10.10 7.03 8.77
N TRP A 55 -10.25 8.09 7.96
CA TRP A 55 -9.28 8.45 6.93
C TRP A 55 -7.89 8.73 7.49
N GLN A 56 -7.81 9.47 8.60
CA GLN A 56 -6.53 9.76 9.25
C GLN A 56 -5.85 8.49 9.77
N GLN A 57 -6.61 7.59 10.40
CA GLN A 57 -6.07 6.32 10.90
C GLN A 57 -5.58 5.46 9.73
N PHE A 58 -6.35 5.36 8.66
CA PHE A 58 -5.96 4.65 7.44
C PHE A 58 -4.66 5.22 6.86
N GLY A 59 -4.54 6.55 6.74
CA GLY A 59 -3.34 7.21 6.22
C GLY A 59 -2.08 6.94 7.05
N ASN A 60 -2.21 6.90 8.37
CA ASN A 60 -1.09 6.59 9.27
C ASN A 60 -0.59 5.15 9.08
N GLU A 61 -1.49 4.17 9.05
CA GLU A 61 -1.12 2.77 8.82
C GLU A 61 -0.51 2.57 7.42
N PHE A 62 -1.07 3.25 6.41
CA PHE A 62 -0.51 3.24 5.05
C PHE A 62 0.93 3.79 5.03
N ALA A 63 1.19 4.91 5.69
CA ALA A 63 2.53 5.49 5.77
C ALA A 63 3.52 4.58 6.49
N LEU A 64 3.12 3.96 7.60
CA LEU A 64 3.95 2.99 8.33
C LEU A 64 4.30 1.77 7.48
N ALA A 65 3.35 1.27 6.69
CA ALA A 65 3.60 0.17 5.75
C ALA A 65 4.61 0.57 4.67
N MET A 66 4.51 1.78 4.12
CA MET A 66 5.44 2.32 3.12
C MET A 66 6.86 2.48 3.70
N MET A 67 7.00 3.00 4.92
CA MET A 67 8.29 3.10 5.60
C MET A 67 8.93 1.73 5.83
N SER A 68 8.13 0.77 6.31
CA SER A 68 8.61 -0.61 6.52
C SER A 68 9.07 -1.25 5.20
N ALA A 69 8.38 -1.00 4.09
CA ALA A 69 8.79 -1.47 2.78
C ALA A 69 10.10 -0.82 2.30
N ALA A 70 10.28 0.48 2.56
CA ALA A 70 11.52 1.18 2.23
C ALA A 70 12.72 0.62 3.01
N GLU A 71 12.58 0.41 4.32
CA GLU A 71 13.62 -0.20 5.16
C GLU A 71 14.02 -1.60 4.67
N LEU A 72 13.04 -2.43 4.30
CA LEU A 72 13.29 -3.75 3.73
C LEU A 72 14.01 -3.68 2.39
N CYS A 73 13.65 -2.72 1.53
CA CYS A 73 14.31 -2.49 0.24
C CYS A 73 15.77 -2.06 0.44
N GLU A 74 16.01 -1.10 1.33
CA GLU A 74 17.37 -0.64 1.66
C GLU A 74 18.22 -1.79 2.22
N ALA A 75 17.69 -2.57 3.16
CA ALA A 75 18.43 -3.70 3.73
C ALA A 75 18.78 -4.77 2.68
N ALA A 76 17.92 -5.00 1.68
CA ALA A 76 18.12 -6.00 0.64
C ALA A 76 19.03 -5.53 -0.51
N TYR A 77 18.99 -4.23 -0.85
CA TYR A 77 19.58 -3.73 -2.10
C TYR A 77 20.53 -2.54 -1.91
N ALA A 78 20.78 -2.05 -0.69
CA ALA A 78 21.76 -0.99 -0.49
C ALA A 78 23.16 -1.47 -0.93
N PRO A 79 23.92 -0.62 -1.65
CA PRO A 79 25.29 -0.96 -2.00
C PRO A 79 26.11 -1.19 -0.72
N PRO A 80 27.05 -2.15 -0.72
CA PRO A 80 27.89 -2.39 0.44
C PRO A 80 28.61 -1.10 0.81
N LYS A 81 28.43 -0.64 2.06
CA LYS A 81 29.19 0.52 2.58
C LYS A 81 30.67 0.17 2.44
N GLY A 82 31.33 0.82 1.49
CA GLY A 82 32.75 0.64 1.24
C GLY A 82 33.53 0.86 2.53
N ARG A 83 34.43 -0.08 2.84
CA ARG A 83 35.52 0.11 3.79
C ARG A 83 36.25 1.40 3.38
N ALA A 84 36.12 2.44 4.19
CA ALA A 84 37.10 3.53 4.25
C ALA A 84 38.21 3.13 5.22
#